data_AF-A0A969Z0K6-F1
#
_entry.id   AF-A0A969Z0K6-F1
#
_cell.length_a   1.000
_cell.length_b   1.000
_cell.length_c   1.000
_cell.angle_alpha   90.00
_cell.angle_beta   90.00
_cell.angle_gamma   90.00
#
_symmetry.space_group_name_H-M   'P 1'
#
loop_
_entity.id
_entity.type
_entity.pdbx_description
1 polymer ?
#
loop_
_entity_poly.entity_id
_entity_poly.type
_entity_poly.pdbx_seq_one_letter_code
_entity_poly.pdbx_strand_id
1 'polypeptide(L)' 'MTTMMTYKEQRQLERQKAIAKSYCKVCKQQIGEKPYILFEERYFHLYCLRKER' A
#
# COMPACT_ATOMS: atom_id res chain seq x y z
N MET A 1 -11.92 24.07 -12.77
CA MET A 1 -11.68 23.06 -13.82
C MET A 1 -11.81 21.69 -13.16
N THR A 2 -12.86 20.94 -13.45
CA THR A 2 -13.01 19.56 -13.00
C THR A 2 -12.16 18.69 -13.92
N THR A 3 -10.94 18.38 -13.49
CA THR A 3 -10.08 17.43 -14.19
C THR A 3 -10.79 16.08 -14.16
N MET A 4 -11.39 15.69 -15.30
CA MET A 4 -11.97 14.36 -15.44
C MET A 4 -10.81 13.36 -15.41
N MET A 5 -10.58 12.74 -14.26
CA MET A 5 -9.68 11.60 -14.15
C MET A 5 -10.19 10.51 -15.09
N THR A 6 -9.28 9.95 -15.87
CA THR A 6 -9.60 8.80 -16.71
C THR A 6 -9.97 7.60 -15.83
N TYR A 7 -10.75 6.67 -16.38
CA TYR A 7 -11.07 5.40 -15.70
C TYR A 7 -9.82 4.65 -15.20
N LYS A 8 -8.72 4.71 -15.97
CA LYS A 8 -7.45 4.08 -15.60
C LYS A 8 -6.85 4.71 -14.34
N GLU A 9 -6.85 6.04 -14.26
CA GLU A 9 -6.36 6.79 -13.09
C GLU A 9 -7.23 6.52 -11.86
N GLN A 10 -8.55 6.54 -12.00
CA GLN A 10 -9.46 6.15 -10.91
C GLN A 10 -9.16 4.75 -10.40
N ARG A 11 -9.00 3.77 -11.30
CA ARG A 11 -8.70 2.39 -10.92
C ARG A 11 -7.36 2.26 -10.18
N GLN A 12 -6.35 3.00 -10.59
CA GLN A 12 -5.05 3.03 -9.89
C GLN A 12 -5.19 3.66 -8.51
N LEU A 13 -5.94 4.76 -8.39
CA LEU A 13 -6.18 5.44 -7.11
C LEU A 13 -6.92 4.53 -6.13
N GLU A 14 -7.98 3.87 -6.58
CA GLU A 14 -8.75 2.93 -5.75
C GLU A 14 -7.91 1.74 -5.32
N ARG A 15 -7.05 1.21 -6.21
CA ARG A 15 -6.08 0.16 -5.86
C ARG A 15 -5.09 0.65 -4.79
N GLN A 16 -4.53 1.84 -4.95
CA GLN A 16 -3.61 2.42 -3.97
C GLN A 16 -4.30 2.63 -2.61
N LYS A 17 -5.53 3.15 -2.60
CA LYS A 17 -6.33 3.30 -1.37
C LYS A 17 -6.60 1.95 -0.70
N ALA A 18 -6.91 0.90 -1.46
CA ALA A 18 -7.12 -0.44 -0.93
C ALA A 18 -5.84 -0.98 -0.26
N ILE A 19 -4.69 -0.77 -0.90
CA ILE A 19 -3.39 -1.19 -0.35
C ILE A 19 -3.04 -0.35 0.89
N ALA A 20 -3.25 0.97 0.86
CA ALA A 20 -2.99 1.84 2.00
C ALA A 20 -3.80 1.44 3.25
N LYS A 21 -5.02 0.94 3.07
CA LYS A 21 -5.87 0.39 4.13
C LYS A 21 -5.44 -1.00 4.62
N SER A 22 -4.62 -1.71 3.87
CA SER A 22 -4.09 -3.01 4.30
C SER A 22 -3.14 -2.84 5.49
N TYR A 23 -3.01 -3.89 6.29
CA TYR A 23 -2.19 -3.88 7.50
C TYR A 23 -0.89 -4.66 7.28
N CYS A 24 0.22 -4.10 7.74
CA CYS A 24 1.48 -4.82 7.78
C CYS A 24 1.39 -6.03 8.71
N LYS A 25 1.83 -7.19 8.24
CA LYS A 25 1.80 -8.42 9.06
C LYS A 25 2.77 -8.39 10.26
N VAL A 26 3.86 -7.61 10.19
CA VAL A 26 4.87 -7.50 11.26
C VAL A 26 4.40 -6.56 12.37
N CYS A 27 4.15 -5.30 12.04
CA CYS A 27 3.85 -4.28 13.05
C CYS A 27 2.35 -4.06 13.30
N LYS A 28 1.47 -4.71 12.53
CA LYS A 28 0.00 -4.56 12.57
C LYS A 28 -0.49 -3.12 12.37
N GLN A 29 0.35 -2.24 11.82
CA GLN A 29 -0.07 -0.89 11.41
C GLN A 29 -0.48 -0.87 9.95
N GLN A 30 -1.33 0.09 9.57
CA GLN A 30 -1.69 0.31 8.17
C GLN A 30 -0.45 0.57 7.31
N ILE A 31 -0.47 0.09 6.07
CA ILE A 31 0.57 0.37 5.09
C ILE A 31 0.60 1.88 4.80
N GLY A 32 -0.57 2.49 4.62
CA GLY A 32 -0.69 3.90 4.28
C GLY A 32 0.09 4.22 3.00
N GLU A 33 0.86 5.30 3.04
CA GLU A 33 1.77 5.71 1.96
C GLU A 33 3.20 5.20 2.15
N LYS A 34 3.44 4.37 3.19
CA LYS A 34 4.77 3.88 3.50
C LYS A 34 5.24 2.86 2.46
N PRO A 35 6.55 2.80 2.17
CA PRO A 35 7.11 1.81 1.25
C PRO A 35 6.79 0.38 1.74
N TYR A 36 6.19 -0.42 0.86
CA TYR A 36 5.72 -1.78 1.16
C TYR A 36 6.16 -2.81 0.13
N ILE A 37 6.07 -4.07 0.51
CA ILE A 37 6.20 -5.23 -0.37
C ILE A 37 5.01 -6.17 -0.15
N LEU A 38 4.55 -6.81 -1.23
CA LEU A 38 3.57 -7.88 -1.20
C LEU A 38 4.33 -9.21 -1.30
N PHE A 39 4.14 -10.09 -0.32
CA PHE A 39 4.73 -11.43 -0.31
C PHE A 39 3.66 -12.41 0.17
N GLU A 40 3.42 -13.49 -0.58
CA GLU A 40 2.37 -14.49 -0.27
C GLU A 40 1.02 -13.86 0.13
N GLU A 41 0.54 -12.92 -0.69
CA GLU A 41 -0.74 -12.22 -0.48
C GLU A 41 -0.81 -11.36 0.80
N ARG A 42 0.33 -11.14 1.47
CA ARG A 42 0.44 -10.33 2.69
C ARG A 42 1.27 -9.08 2.42
N TYR A 43 0.84 -7.97 3.02
CA TYR A 43 1.54 -6.70 2.93
C TYR A 43 2.52 -6.53 4.09
N PHE A 44 3.70 -6.02 3.78
CA PHE A 44 4.76 -5.76 4.74
C PHE A 44 5.33 -4.37 4.48
N HIS A 45 5.60 -3.60 5.53
CA HIS A 45 6.45 -2.43 5.37
C HIS A 45 7.88 -2.86 5.06
N LEU A 46 8.54 -2.16 4.14
CA LEU A 46 9.93 -2.43 3.78
C LEU A 46 10.88 -2.28 4.98
N TYR A 47 10.63 -1.31 5.86
CA TYR A 47 11.42 -1.13 7.08
C TYR A 47 11.17 -2.22 8.13
N CYS A 48 9.97 -2.81 8.15
CA CYS A 48 9.67 -3.92 9.07
C CYS A 48 10.42 -5.20 8.70
N LEU A 49 10.75 -5.38 7.42
CA LEU A 49 11.53 -6.51 6.94
C LEU A 49 13.05 -6.30 7.09
N ARG A 50 13.52 -5.04 7.15
CA ARG A 50 14.94 -4.72 7.31
C ARG A 50 15.46 -4.87 8.75
N LYS A 51 14.69 -5.44 9.68
CA LYS A 51 15.06 -5.55 11.10
C LYS A 51 16.05 -6.70 11.38
N GLU A 52 17.01 -6.87 10.49
CA GLU A 52 18.11 -7.83 10.57
C GLU A 52 19.42 -7.10 10.25
N ARG A 53 19.83 -6.20 11.14
CA ARG A 53 21.24 -5.84 11.31
C ARG A 53 21.51 -5.26 12.69
#